data_AF-A0A2N2FQQ6-F1
#
_entry.id   AF-A0A2N2FQQ6-F1
#
_cell.length_a   1.000
_cell.length_b   1.000
_cell.length_c   1.000
_cell.angle_alpha   90.00
_cell.angle_beta   90.00
_cell.angle_gamma   90.00
#
_symmetry.space_group_name_H-M   'P 1'
#
loop_
_entity.id
_entity.type
_entity.pdbx_description
1 polymer ?
#
loop_
_entity_poly.entity_id
_entity_poly.type
_entity_poly.pdbx_seq_one_letter_code
_entity_poly.pdbx_strand_id
1 'polypeptide(L)'
;KGIKIGCIGPATARQIEDRGIRVDLVPDEFIAEGLLRSFASMNLSGKKILIPRAFRARDILPEGLKNQGASVDVVTAYQTIQSGRKKEELSAYIDAGEVNVITFTSSSTVTNFVEIMGESFILPLNVKIACIGPVTTATAVKAGFRVDIRQEEYTMEGLVQSLVNYFHNEPFRKEG
;
A
#
# COMPACT_ATOMS: atom_id res chain seq x y z
N LYS A 1 27.90 22.85 0.34
CA LYS A 1 27.02 22.36 -0.75
C LYS A 1 26.67 20.91 -0.42
N GLY A 2 25.39 20.58 -0.28
CA GLY A 2 24.92 19.22 0.04
C GLY A 2 23.73 18.85 -0.84
N ILE A 3 23.46 17.54 -0.93
CA ILE A 3 22.28 17.01 -1.62
C ILE A 3 21.04 17.38 -0.79
N LYS A 4 19.99 17.87 -1.44
CA LYS A 4 18.69 18.08 -0.80
C LYS A 4 17.81 16.85 -0.98
N ILE A 5 17.07 16.49 0.06
CA ILE A 5 16.23 15.28 0.06
C ILE A 5 14.77 15.67 0.19
N GLY A 6 13.95 15.19 -0.76
CA GLY A 6 12.50 15.32 -0.73
C GLY A 6 11.84 13.96 -0.55
N CYS A 7 10.80 13.92 0.29
CA CYS A 7 9.94 12.75 0.48
C CYS A 7 8.51 13.10 0.13
N ILE A 8 7.73 12.12 -0.37
CA ILE A 8 6.30 12.32 -0.59
C ILE A 8 5.54 12.33 0.75
N GLY A 9 5.85 11.39 1.65
CA GLY A 9 5.09 11.21 2.88
C GLY A 9 5.95 11.21 4.15
N PRO A 10 5.33 11.47 5.30
CA PRO A 10 6.01 11.61 6.59
C PRO A 10 6.64 10.29 7.08
N ALA A 11 6.04 9.14 6.74
CA ALA A 11 6.60 7.84 7.11
C ALA A 11 7.97 7.60 6.44
N THR A 12 8.08 7.92 5.15
CA THR A 12 9.37 7.85 4.43
C THR A 12 10.37 8.86 4.98
N ALA A 13 9.92 10.08 5.28
CA ALA A 13 10.78 11.12 5.85
C ALA A 13 11.39 10.67 7.18
N ARG A 14 10.56 10.16 8.11
CA ARG A 14 11.01 9.62 9.39
C ARG A 14 12.03 8.50 9.21
N GLN A 15 11.79 7.54 8.31
CA GLN A 15 12.74 6.44 8.04
C GLN A 15 14.11 6.91 7.53
N ILE A 16 14.15 8.05 6.82
CA ILE A 16 15.41 8.66 6.37
C ILE A 16 16.09 9.41 7.53
N GLU A 17 15.31 10.17 8.31
CA GLU A 17 15.80 10.93 9.47
C GLU A 17 16.34 10.04 10.59
N ASP A 18 15.71 8.88 10.83
CA ASP A 18 16.17 7.85 11.78
C ASP A 18 17.57 7.32 11.42
N ARG A 19 18.01 7.49 10.17
CA ARG A 19 19.36 7.15 9.70
C ARG A 19 20.35 8.31 9.77
N GLY A 20 19.98 9.42 10.42
CA GLY A 20 20.78 10.62 10.57
C GLY A 20 20.83 11.50 9.32
N ILE A 21 19.92 11.31 8.37
CA ILE A 21 19.88 12.06 7.11
C ILE A 21 18.72 13.06 7.18
N ARG A 22 19.04 14.35 7.03
CA ARG A 22 18.02 15.41 7.04
C ARG A 22 17.15 15.35 5.77
N VAL A 23 15.83 15.42 5.96
CA VAL A 23 14.87 15.65 4.86
C VAL A 23 14.59 17.15 4.76
N ASP A 24 14.72 17.71 3.55
CA ASP A 24 14.56 19.14 3.29
C ASP A 24 13.15 19.51 2.84
N LEU A 25 12.38 18.54 2.35
CA LEU A 25 11.04 18.76 1.81
C LEU A 25 10.13 17.56 2.03
N VAL A 26 8.97 17.82 2.64
CA VAL A 26 7.79 16.95 2.63
C VAL A 26 6.60 17.85 2.28
N PRO A 27 5.79 17.51 1.26
CA PRO A 27 4.64 18.32 0.89
C PRO A 27 3.50 18.19 1.90
N ASP A 28 2.59 19.16 1.95
CA ASP A 28 1.38 19.09 2.78
C ASP A 28 0.42 17.98 2.31
N GLU A 29 0.37 17.76 1.00
CA GLU A 29 -0.36 16.64 0.40
C GLU A 29 0.62 15.52 0.06
N PHE A 30 0.48 14.37 0.73
CA PHE A 30 1.40 13.23 0.63
C PHE A 30 1.22 12.40 -0.65
N ILE A 31 1.18 13.09 -1.80
CA ILE A 31 1.05 12.54 -3.14
C ILE A 31 2.09 13.17 -4.08
N ALA A 32 2.36 12.52 -5.21
CA ALA A 32 3.33 12.97 -6.20
C ALA A 32 3.04 14.38 -6.71
N GLU A 33 1.76 14.69 -6.88
CA GLU A 33 1.22 15.98 -7.31
C GLU A 33 1.47 17.08 -6.26
N GLY A 34 1.37 16.74 -4.96
CA GLY A 34 1.68 17.65 -3.87
C GLY A 34 3.16 18.03 -3.86
N LEU A 35 4.03 17.04 -4.04
CA LEU A 35 5.47 17.29 -4.16
C LEU A 35 5.81 18.18 -5.36
N LEU A 36 5.17 17.98 -6.53
CA LEU A 36 5.33 18.84 -7.70
C LEU A 36 4.94 20.30 -7.42
N ARG A 37 3.86 20.52 -6.65
CA ARG A 37 3.43 21.87 -6.27
C ARG A 37 4.45 22.54 -5.35
N SER A 38 5.07 21.80 -4.43
CA SER A 38 6.14 22.35 -3.59
C SER A 38 7.36 22.82 -4.39
N PHE A 39 7.58 22.28 -5.58
CA PHE A 39 8.64 22.73 -6.49
C PHE A 39 8.24 23.90 -7.40
N ALA A 40 6.95 24.20 -7.55
CA ALA A 40 6.46 25.20 -8.50
C ALA A 40 6.98 26.63 -8.22
N SER A 41 7.31 26.94 -6.96
CA SER A 41 7.90 28.22 -6.56
C SER A 41 9.44 28.27 -6.71
N MET A 42 10.07 27.19 -7.16
CA MET A 42 11.51 27.07 -7.31
C MET A 42 11.93 27.14 -8.78
N ASN A 43 13.05 27.83 -9.06
CA ASN A 43 13.68 27.73 -10.37
C ASN A 43 14.43 26.40 -10.49
N LEU A 44 13.85 25.46 -11.23
CA LEU A 44 14.42 24.14 -11.49
C LEU A 44 15.32 24.07 -12.73
N SER A 45 15.44 25.16 -13.49
CA SER A 45 16.30 25.20 -14.68
C SER A 45 17.74 24.81 -14.35
N GLY A 46 18.24 23.78 -15.04
CA GLY A 46 19.59 23.24 -14.86
C GLY A 46 19.82 22.46 -13.55
N LYS A 47 18.77 22.23 -12.74
CA LYS A 47 18.85 21.33 -11.58
C LYS A 47 18.82 19.87 -12.03
N LYS A 48 19.55 19.03 -11.31
CA LYS A 48 19.51 17.57 -11.48
C LYS A 48 18.75 16.93 -10.32
N ILE A 49 17.80 16.07 -10.62
CA ILE A 49 16.96 15.38 -9.64
C ILE A 49 17.03 13.88 -9.91
N LEU A 50 17.38 13.11 -8.88
CA LEU A 50 17.37 11.65 -8.91
C LEU A 50 16.09 11.15 -8.22
N ILE A 51 15.35 10.27 -8.88
CA ILE A 51 14.11 9.67 -8.34
C ILE A 51 14.26 8.15 -8.25
N PRO A 52 14.65 7.62 -7.08
CA PRO A 52 14.56 6.18 -6.81
C PRO A 52 13.09 5.80 -6.59
N ARG A 53 12.57 4.86 -7.39
CA ARG A 53 11.15 4.46 -7.33
C ARG A 53 10.90 3.00 -7.70
N ALA A 54 9.69 2.52 -7.42
CA ALA A 54 9.24 1.20 -7.88
C ALA A 54 9.21 1.13 -9.42
N PHE A 55 9.45 -0.06 -9.98
CA PHE A 55 9.39 -0.32 -11.43
C PHE A 55 8.07 0.12 -12.06
N ARG A 56 6.93 -0.18 -11.41
CA ARG A 56 5.59 0.21 -11.86
C ARG A 56 5.07 1.39 -11.06
N ALA A 57 5.54 2.59 -11.35
CA ALA A 57 5.07 3.78 -10.67
C ALA A 57 4.74 4.91 -11.67
N ARG A 58 3.69 5.70 -11.37
CA ARG A 58 3.11 6.72 -12.28
C ARG A 58 4.10 7.81 -12.69
N ASP A 59 4.24 8.15 -13.97
CA ASP A 59 5.25 9.11 -14.45
C ASP A 59 4.97 10.59 -14.18
N ILE A 60 3.92 10.90 -13.42
CA ILE A 60 3.50 12.27 -13.13
C ILE A 60 4.62 13.13 -12.52
N LEU A 61 5.37 12.61 -11.53
CA LEU A 61 6.43 13.37 -10.85
C LEU A 61 7.66 13.58 -11.76
N PRO A 62 8.25 12.54 -12.39
CA PRO A 62 9.35 12.74 -13.33
C PRO A 62 9.01 13.71 -14.47
N GLU A 63 7.86 13.54 -15.12
CA GLU A 63 7.45 14.38 -16.24
C GLU A 63 7.13 15.80 -15.78
N GLY A 64 6.46 15.97 -14.64
CA GLY A 64 6.18 17.28 -14.07
C GLY A 64 7.45 18.08 -13.74
N LEU A 65 8.48 17.44 -13.18
CA LEU A 65 9.76 18.09 -12.87
C LEU A 65 10.55 18.45 -14.13
N LYS A 66 10.54 17.59 -15.16
CA LYS A 66 11.13 17.90 -16.47
C LYS A 66 10.46 19.10 -17.12
N ASN A 67 9.12 19.16 -17.07
CA ASN A 67 8.34 20.28 -17.58
C ASN A 67 8.62 21.60 -16.85
N GLN A 68 9.10 21.54 -15.59
CA GLN A 68 9.56 22.70 -14.84
C GLN A 68 11.04 23.06 -15.08
N GLY A 69 11.74 22.33 -15.97
CA GLY A 69 13.12 22.63 -16.40
C GLY A 69 14.23 21.85 -15.70
N ALA A 70 13.89 20.86 -14.85
CA ALA A 70 14.87 19.97 -14.25
C ALA A 70 15.35 18.89 -15.23
N SER A 71 16.61 18.46 -15.09
CA SER A 71 17.10 17.19 -15.60
C SER A 71 16.79 16.10 -14.58
N VAL A 72 16.03 15.08 -14.97
CA VAL A 72 15.52 14.05 -14.07
C VAL A 72 16.04 12.67 -14.46
N ASP A 73 16.75 12.04 -13.54
CA ASP A 73 17.19 10.65 -13.63
C ASP A 73 16.26 9.76 -12.80
N VAL A 74 15.59 8.81 -13.44
CA VAL A 74 14.72 7.84 -12.76
C VAL A 74 15.47 6.53 -12.59
N VAL A 75 15.57 6.05 -11.36
CA VAL A 75 16.20 4.76 -11.04
C VAL A 75 15.14 3.82 -10.49
N THR A 76 14.98 2.66 -11.14
CA THR A 76 14.19 1.57 -10.59
C THR A 76 14.91 1.01 -9.38
N ALA A 77 14.43 1.35 -8.19
CA ALA A 77 15.02 0.92 -6.93
C ALA A 77 14.51 -0.46 -6.49
N TYR A 78 13.28 -0.80 -6.84
CA TYR A 78 12.68 -2.10 -6.54
C TYR A 78 11.54 -2.43 -7.49
N GLN A 79 11.14 -3.70 -7.51
CA GLN A 79 9.96 -4.17 -8.23
C GLN A 79 9.12 -5.04 -7.29
N THR A 80 7.82 -4.76 -7.23
CA THR A 80 6.87 -5.69 -6.60
C THR A 80 6.71 -6.90 -7.52
N ILE A 81 7.02 -8.08 -6.98
CA ILE A 81 6.82 -9.36 -7.63
C ILE A 81 5.77 -10.16 -6.85
N GLN A 82 5.14 -11.13 -7.53
CA GLN A 82 4.27 -12.08 -6.85
C GLN A 82 5.10 -12.88 -5.83
N SER A 83 4.46 -13.31 -4.74
CA SER A 83 5.13 -14.04 -3.67
C SER A 83 5.63 -15.42 -4.07
N GLY A 84 5.23 -15.93 -5.23
CA GLY A 84 5.50 -17.31 -5.68
C GLY A 84 4.68 -18.37 -4.94
N ARG A 85 3.80 -17.96 -4.02
CA ARG A 85 2.89 -18.86 -3.30
C ARG A 85 1.89 -19.48 -4.27
N LYS A 86 1.65 -20.77 -4.08
CA LYS A 86 0.68 -21.52 -4.88
C LYS A 86 -0.67 -21.59 -4.18
N LYS A 87 -1.71 -21.85 -4.97
CA LYS A 87 -3.07 -22.04 -4.48
C LYS A 87 -3.13 -23.11 -3.41
N GLU A 88 -2.46 -24.23 -3.61
CA GLU A 88 -2.52 -25.40 -2.73
C GLU A 88 -2.00 -25.08 -1.32
N GLU A 89 -0.98 -24.22 -1.22
CA GLU A 89 -0.44 -23.77 0.06
C GLU A 89 -1.46 -22.94 0.84
N LEU A 90 -2.14 -22.01 0.16
CA LEU A 90 -3.14 -21.13 0.81
C LEU A 90 -4.43 -21.89 1.13
N SER A 91 -4.88 -22.75 0.21
CA SER A 91 -6.04 -23.62 0.42
C SER A 91 -5.84 -24.54 1.62
N ALA A 92 -4.64 -25.11 1.83
CA ALA A 92 -4.40 -25.99 2.98
C ALA A 92 -4.70 -25.31 4.32
N TYR A 93 -4.26 -24.06 4.53
CA TYR A 93 -4.55 -23.32 5.77
C TYR A 93 -6.04 -22.97 5.90
N ILE A 94 -6.69 -22.61 4.78
CA ILE A 94 -8.12 -22.27 4.75
C ILE A 94 -8.97 -23.51 5.07
N ASP A 95 -8.67 -24.63 4.43
CA ASP A 95 -9.42 -25.88 4.53
C ASP A 95 -9.19 -26.56 5.90
N ALA A 96 -8.02 -26.38 6.50
CA ALA A 96 -7.72 -26.81 7.87
C ALA A 96 -8.39 -25.95 8.95
N GLY A 97 -9.07 -24.85 8.58
CA GLY A 97 -9.70 -23.93 9.53
C GLY A 97 -8.72 -23.04 10.28
N GLU A 98 -7.45 -23.00 9.87
CA GLU A 98 -6.39 -22.20 10.51
C GLU A 98 -6.47 -20.70 10.17
N VAL A 99 -7.33 -20.33 9.22
CA VAL A 99 -7.55 -18.94 8.81
C VAL A 99 -8.96 -18.50 9.19
N ASN A 100 -9.07 -17.57 10.15
CA ASN A 100 -10.35 -16.96 10.49
C ASN A 100 -10.61 -15.68 9.68
N VAL A 101 -9.56 -14.93 9.33
CA VAL A 101 -9.66 -13.66 8.60
C VAL A 101 -8.55 -13.53 7.57
N ILE A 102 -8.91 -13.12 6.35
CA ILE A 102 -7.98 -12.64 5.33
C ILE A 102 -8.02 -11.11 5.32
N THR A 103 -6.85 -10.50 5.43
CA THR A 103 -6.71 -9.05 5.48
C THR A 103 -6.03 -8.51 4.23
N PHE A 104 -6.63 -7.49 3.60
CA PHE A 104 -6.06 -6.80 2.44
C PHE A 104 -5.66 -5.37 2.78
N THR A 105 -4.38 -5.07 2.61
CA THR A 105 -3.78 -3.75 2.89
C THR A 105 -3.60 -2.89 1.63
N SER A 106 -3.98 -3.41 0.47
CA SER A 106 -3.99 -2.65 -0.79
C SER A 106 -4.80 -3.39 -1.86
N SER A 107 -5.29 -2.67 -2.86
CA SER A 107 -5.93 -3.27 -4.04
C SER A 107 -5.05 -4.31 -4.73
N SER A 108 -3.73 -4.09 -4.82
CA SER A 108 -2.83 -5.07 -5.45
C SER A 108 -2.74 -6.38 -4.68
N THR A 109 -2.92 -6.38 -3.35
CA THR A 109 -2.97 -7.62 -2.57
C THR A 109 -4.24 -8.43 -2.85
N VAL A 110 -5.37 -7.76 -3.11
CA VAL A 110 -6.61 -8.42 -3.56
C VAL A 110 -6.40 -9.06 -4.93
N THR A 111 -5.90 -8.29 -5.90
CA THR A 111 -5.65 -8.79 -7.27
C THR A 111 -4.71 -9.98 -7.25
N ASN A 112 -3.60 -9.88 -6.53
CA ASN A 112 -2.64 -10.98 -6.40
C ASN A 112 -3.25 -12.23 -5.73
N PHE A 113 -4.13 -12.06 -4.75
CA PHE A 113 -4.82 -13.20 -4.13
C PHE A 113 -5.76 -13.89 -5.12
N VAL A 114 -6.53 -13.15 -5.91
CA VAL A 114 -7.40 -13.70 -6.96
C VAL A 114 -6.58 -14.42 -8.04
N GLU A 115 -5.44 -13.85 -8.46
CA GLU A 115 -4.52 -14.48 -9.41
C GLU A 115 -4.00 -15.83 -8.89
N ILE A 116 -3.70 -15.93 -7.59
CA ILE A 116 -3.24 -17.18 -6.97
C ILE A 116 -4.38 -18.19 -6.84
N MET A 117 -5.54 -17.78 -6.32
CA MET A 117 -6.64 -18.70 -6.01
C MET A 117 -7.48 -19.09 -7.24
N GLY A 118 -7.45 -18.26 -8.28
CA GLY A 118 -8.29 -18.34 -9.46
C GLY A 118 -9.62 -17.59 -9.30
N GLU A 119 -10.14 -17.03 -10.39
CA GLU A 119 -11.38 -16.21 -10.39
C GLU A 119 -12.63 -16.97 -9.93
N SER A 120 -12.63 -18.30 -10.03
CA SER A 120 -13.72 -19.16 -9.58
C SER A 120 -13.61 -19.60 -8.12
N PHE A 121 -12.60 -19.13 -7.38
CA PHE A 121 -12.43 -19.48 -5.98
C PHE A 121 -13.53 -18.84 -5.13
N ILE A 122 -14.20 -19.67 -4.33
CA ILE A 122 -15.22 -19.24 -3.38
C ILE A 122 -14.62 -19.37 -1.98
N LEU A 123 -14.59 -18.26 -1.26
CA LEU A 123 -14.10 -18.25 0.12
C LEU A 123 -15.10 -18.99 1.04
N PRO A 124 -14.63 -19.90 1.92
CA PRO A 124 -15.50 -20.53 2.90
C PRO A 124 -16.20 -19.53 3.82
N LEU A 125 -17.44 -19.79 4.21
CA LEU A 125 -18.30 -18.86 4.97
C LEU A 125 -17.76 -18.49 6.37
N ASN A 126 -16.93 -19.36 6.93
CA ASN A 126 -16.27 -19.17 8.23
C ASN A 126 -15.05 -18.24 8.15
N VAL A 127 -14.52 -17.97 6.95
CA VAL A 127 -13.41 -17.03 6.76
C VAL A 127 -13.96 -15.65 6.45
N LYS A 128 -13.49 -14.65 7.19
CA LYS A 128 -13.90 -13.25 7.03
C LYS A 128 -12.89 -12.45 6.23
N ILE A 129 -13.32 -11.33 5.65
CA ILE A 129 -12.41 -10.38 4.99
C ILE A 129 -12.39 -9.03 5.72
N ALA A 130 -11.18 -8.50 5.91
CA ALA A 130 -10.92 -7.15 6.39
C ALA A 130 -10.11 -6.36 5.34
N CYS A 131 -10.41 -5.08 5.15
CA CYS A 131 -9.72 -4.22 4.19
C CYS A 131 -9.27 -2.91 4.85
N ILE A 132 -8.06 -2.43 4.52
CA ILE A 132 -7.50 -1.19 5.10
C ILE A 132 -8.18 0.11 4.62
N GLY A 133 -9.04 0.05 3.61
CA GLY A 133 -9.64 1.29 3.11
C GLY A 133 -10.54 1.13 1.89
N PRO A 134 -11.22 2.23 1.50
CA PRO A 134 -12.32 2.19 0.54
C PRO A 134 -11.90 1.70 -0.85
N VAL A 135 -10.70 2.06 -1.30
CA VAL A 135 -10.17 1.61 -2.61
C VAL A 135 -9.93 0.10 -2.61
N THR A 136 -9.39 -0.44 -1.51
CA THR A 136 -9.15 -1.87 -1.34
C THR A 136 -10.48 -2.62 -1.22
N THR A 137 -11.43 -2.09 -0.44
CA THR A 137 -12.80 -2.62 -0.33
C THR A 137 -13.50 -2.69 -1.69
N ALA A 138 -13.46 -1.62 -2.50
CA ALA A 138 -14.05 -1.61 -3.84
C ALA A 138 -13.43 -2.70 -4.74
N THR A 139 -12.13 -2.95 -4.59
CA THR A 139 -11.41 -3.99 -5.34
C THR A 139 -11.85 -5.38 -4.92
N ALA A 140 -11.95 -5.64 -3.60
CA ALA A 140 -12.42 -6.90 -3.05
C ALA A 140 -13.87 -7.22 -3.47
N VAL A 141 -14.76 -6.23 -3.39
CA VAL A 141 -16.16 -6.38 -3.82
C VAL A 141 -16.25 -6.69 -5.31
N LYS A 142 -15.47 -5.99 -6.15
CA LYS A 142 -15.41 -6.27 -7.60
C LYS A 142 -14.92 -7.69 -7.90
N ALA A 143 -14.04 -8.23 -7.06
CA ALA A 143 -13.54 -9.61 -7.15
C ALA A 143 -14.53 -10.66 -6.60
N GLY A 144 -15.75 -10.27 -6.18
CA GLY A 144 -16.77 -11.19 -5.68
C GLY A 144 -16.69 -11.45 -4.17
N PHE A 145 -15.80 -10.77 -3.45
CA PHE A 145 -15.68 -10.93 -2.01
C PHE A 145 -16.60 -9.99 -1.23
N ARG A 146 -17.15 -10.49 -0.13
CA ARG A 146 -17.81 -9.67 0.89
C ARG A 146 -16.77 -9.20 1.90
N VAL A 147 -16.73 -7.91 2.20
CA VAL A 147 -15.89 -7.36 3.29
C VAL A 147 -16.72 -7.34 4.57
N ASP A 148 -16.30 -8.13 5.56
CA ASP A 148 -17.04 -8.35 6.81
C ASP A 148 -16.62 -7.40 7.91
N ILE A 149 -15.33 -7.06 7.99
CA ILE A 149 -14.76 -6.22 9.04
C ILE A 149 -14.44 -4.85 8.44
N ARG A 150 -15.09 -3.82 8.99
CA ARG A 150 -14.91 -2.43 8.59
C ARG A 150 -14.30 -1.65 9.74
N GLN A 151 -13.42 -0.72 9.38
CA GLN A 151 -12.74 0.17 10.30
C GLN A 151 -13.24 1.60 10.16
N GLU A 152 -13.17 2.36 11.25
CA GLU A 152 -13.50 3.79 11.27
C GLU A 152 -12.35 4.63 10.70
N GLU A 153 -11.11 4.28 11.07
CA GLU A 153 -9.89 4.94 10.59
C GLU A 153 -9.17 4.08 9.55
N TYR A 154 -8.82 4.68 8.41
CA TYR A 154 -8.11 3.99 7.32
C TYR A 154 -6.59 3.90 7.55
N THR A 155 -6.20 3.37 8.69
CA THR A 155 -4.81 3.19 9.15
C THR A 155 -4.51 1.72 9.46
N MET A 156 -3.24 1.36 9.65
CA MET A 156 -2.88 0.02 10.11
C MET A 156 -3.36 -0.22 11.54
N GLU A 157 -3.27 0.79 12.39
CA GLU A 157 -3.74 0.77 13.77
C GLU A 157 -5.26 0.59 13.82
N GLY A 158 -6.00 1.32 12.99
CA GLY A 158 -7.46 1.16 12.85
C GLY A 158 -7.87 -0.25 12.40
N LEU A 159 -7.07 -0.87 11.53
CA LEU A 159 -7.29 -2.25 11.06
C LEU A 159 -7.11 -3.26 12.17
N VAL A 160 -6.00 -3.15 12.91
CA VAL A 160 -5.72 -3.99 14.06
C VAL A 160 -6.83 -3.84 15.11
N GLN A 161 -7.23 -2.61 15.43
CA GLN A 161 -8.29 -2.38 16.42
C GLN A 161 -9.64 -2.96 15.99
N SER A 162 -9.97 -2.87 14.70
CA SER A 162 -11.22 -3.44 14.17
C SER A 162 -11.23 -4.96 14.23
N LEU A 163 -10.09 -5.61 13.98
CA LEU A 163 -9.92 -7.06 14.14
C LEU A 163 -10.10 -7.46 15.61
N VAL A 164 -9.45 -6.75 16.54
CA VAL A 164 -9.59 -7.01 17.99
C VAL A 164 -11.06 -6.87 18.43
N ASN A 165 -11.73 -5.79 18.02
CA ASN A 165 -13.13 -5.55 18.36
C ASN A 165 -14.06 -6.63 17.80
N TYR A 166 -13.80 -7.11 16.58
CA TYR A 166 -14.59 -8.19 15.96
C TYR A 166 -14.53 -9.47 16.80
N PHE A 167 -13.33 -9.89 17.22
CA PHE A 167 -13.16 -11.11 18.02
C PHE A 167 -13.54 -10.98 19.50
N HIS A 168 -13.55 -9.78 20.07
CA HIS A 168 -14.11 -9.56 21.40
C HIS A 168 -15.64 -9.63 21.43
N ASN A 169 -16.30 -9.20 20.36
CA ASN A 169 -17.76 -9.14 20.28
C ASN A 169 -18.40 -10.41 19.70
N GLU A 170 -17.63 -11.28 19.05
CA GLU A 170 -18.08 -12.64 18.74
C GLU A 170 -17.78 -13.56 19.94
N PRO A 171 -18.77 -14.30 20.48
CA PRO A 171 -18.47 -15.32 21.48
C PRO A 171 -17.54 -16.34 20.85
N PHE A 172 -16.32 -16.46 21.37
CA PHE A 172 -15.39 -17.55 21.05
C PHE A 172 -16.16 -18.87 21.11
N ARG A 173 -16.43 -19.47 19.94
CA ARG A 173 -16.93 -20.84 19.88
C ARG A 173 -15.79 -21.72 20.36
N LYS A 174 -15.84 -22.14 21.63
CA LYS A 174 -15.09 -23.31 22.09
C LYS A 174 -15.56 -24.47 21.22
N GLU A 175 -14.66 -25.00 20.40
CA GLU A 175 -14.86 -26.28 19.74
C GLU A 175 -15.09 -27.35 20.82
N GLY A 176 -16.10 -28.18 20.61
CA GLY A 176 -16.41 -29.36 21.42
C GLY A 176 -15.88 -30.62 20.77
#